data_AF-A0A7R9E8L2-F1
#
_entry.id   AF-A0A7R9E8L2-F1
#
_cell.length_a   1.000
_cell.length_b   1.000
_cell.length_c   1.000
_cell.angle_alpha   90.00
_cell.angle_beta   90.00
_cell.angle_gamma   90.00
#
_symmetry.space_group_name_H-M   'P 1'
#
loop_
_entity.id
_entity.type
_entity.pdbx_description
1 polymer ?
#
loop_
_entity_poly.entity_id
_entity_poly.type
_entity_poly.pdbx_seq_one_letter_code
_entity_poly.pdbx_strand_id
1 'polypeptide(L)'
;MTSSFVRRCKMMSKKFLRQIDTIEYKMWSEGSPFYTNRTDVFGEFLHLDTKRGAEVAKLHRMITSAGRLRGEQRETALPFHWSGVCDFIMSKNNIGEIGDNDIVISGIAGYFPESLNVDQLEEKLFNNGKFITLCDFANWNRGHLDIPKLIGRLPKRNEFDSSFFGINNHQASTLDPMTRNMIERSFEAIIDSGLSPEVVKNTRMGIVMGSVFSESENMWIYQGAGFGILGHSRTMLANRVSYWLNCYGPSYALISGDTNGIEALTLASEAIRNGQCESALVGAVSFEILPEMSHHYKELKLLAKDGNNRSFDDDANGMVRSEASVVMFLQKAKDAKRIYASIVHSQFECYGDRKSGYIVPLEYPLTSLLSSFYQRCGIDPSLISYLEADGSGIKARDTIELNAVAKVLLKNRQSPLLIGSIKSNLGHTSAASALISVVKVLIAMEAGKIPANNNFNKPSQQVPALVEGRLKVVTETMPWSGGLAAVNAVGLSGVVGHILLRSYNKEKVNGGLPTDDLPRLLVISGRTEEGLEDAFNKPHMDKNIYLKTIKIVYTHIRMVVGKSHK
;
A
#
# COMPACT_ATOMS: atom_id res chain seq x y z
N MET A 1 -7.76 -31.00 -7.55
CA MET A 1 -6.51 -31.63 -8.05
C MET A 1 -6.16 -32.77 -7.10
N THR A 2 -5.80 -33.96 -7.61
CA THR A 2 -5.55 -35.15 -6.78
C THR A 2 -4.21 -35.07 -6.06
N SER A 3 -4.07 -35.70 -4.89
CA SER A 3 -2.83 -35.78 -4.09
C SER A 3 -1.63 -36.31 -4.89
N SER A 4 -1.88 -37.11 -5.93
CA SER A 4 -0.86 -37.65 -6.84
C SER A 4 -0.17 -36.58 -7.70
N PHE A 5 -0.88 -35.52 -8.10
CA PHE A 5 -0.36 -34.45 -8.94
C PHE A 5 0.65 -33.59 -8.16
N VAL A 6 0.29 -33.24 -6.92
CA VAL A 6 1.12 -32.43 -6.01
C VAL A 6 2.43 -33.16 -5.65
N ARG A 7 2.36 -34.47 -5.39
CA ARG A 7 3.55 -35.27 -5.06
C ARG A 7 4.55 -35.35 -6.23
N ARG A 8 4.06 -35.31 -7.47
CA ARG A 8 4.89 -35.33 -8.69
C ARG A 8 5.55 -33.98 -8.96
N CYS A 9 4.84 -32.86 -8.77
CA CYS A 9 5.44 -31.52 -8.88
C CYS A 9 6.62 -31.32 -7.90
N LYS A 10 6.52 -31.85 -6.67
CA LYS A 10 7.62 -31.79 -5.68
C LYS A 10 8.89 -32.53 -6.08
N MET A 11 8.83 -33.49 -7.01
CA MET A 11 10.00 -34.26 -7.45
C MET A 11 10.77 -33.58 -8.60
N MET A 12 10.24 -32.51 -9.20
CA MET A 12 10.88 -31.81 -10.31
C MET A 12 11.68 -30.60 -9.80
N SER A 13 12.96 -30.50 -10.20
CA SER A 13 13.80 -29.36 -9.80
C SER A 13 13.36 -28.05 -10.48
N LYS A 14 13.47 -26.91 -9.78
CA LYS A 14 13.17 -25.57 -10.35
C LYS A 14 13.94 -25.28 -11.65
N LYS A 15 15.16 -25.83 -11.80
CA LYS A 15 15.99 -25.72 -13.01
C LYS A 15 15.34 -26.42 -14.21
N PHE A 16 14.76 -27.60 -13.99
CA PHE A 16 14.07 -28.37 -15.03
C PHE A 16 12.78 -27.69 -15.49
N LEU A 17 12.02 -27.10 -14.56
CA LEU A 17 10.77 -26.40 -14.90
C LEU A 17 11.01 -25.10 -15.70
N ARG A 18 12.07 -24.34 -15.39
CA ARG A 18 12.47 -23.18 -16.20
C ARG A 18 12.95 -23.56 -17.60
N GLN A 19 13.53 -24.73 -17.77
CA GLN A 19 13.88 -25.24 -19.11
C GLN A 19 12.62 -25.51 -19.93
N ILE A 20 11.54 -26.02 -19.32
CA ILE A 20 10.24 -26.19 -19.97
C ILE A 20 9.68 -24.84 -20.42
N ASP A 21 9.63 -23.83 -19.53
CA ASP A 21 9.15 -22.48 -19.85
C ASP A 21 9.94 -21.85 -21.02
N THR A 22 11.27 -22.03 -21.03
CA THR A 22 12.15 -21.47 -22.08
C THR A 22 11.91 -22.12 -23.44
N ILE A 23 11.68 -23.44 -23.46
CA ILE A 23 11.41 -24.19 -24.69
C ILE A 23 10.00 -23.85 -25.21
N GLU A 24 9.00 -23.82 -24.34
CA GLU A 24 7.62 -23.48 -24.71
C GLU A 24 7.52 -22.04 -25.25
N TYR A 25 8.27 -21.10 -24.67
CA TYR A 25 8.39 -19.72 -25.16
C TYR A 25 9.09 -19.65 -26.53
N LYS A 26 10.21 -20.35 -26.72
CA LYS A 26 10.90 -20.43 -28.03
C LYS A 26 9.97 -20.95 -29.13
N MET A 27 9.27 -22.05 -28.85
CA MET A 27 8.34 -22.68 -29.79
C MET A 27 7.19 -21.75 -30.20
N TRP A 28 6.72 -20.90 -29.29
CA TRP A 28 5.69 -19.89 -29.59
C TRP A 28 6.24 -18.71 -30.40
N SER A 29 7.46 -18.26 -30.08
CA SER A 29 8.10 -17.10 -30.74
C SER A 29 8.56 -17.38 -32.17
N GLU A 30 8.85 -18.63 -32.52
CA GLU A 30 9.38 -19.02 -33.84
C GLU A 30 8.29 -19.38 -34.87
N GLY A 31 7.01 -19.29 -34.52
CA GLY A 31 5.90 -19.31 -35.50
C GLY A 31 5.79 -20.58 -36.37
N SER A 32 6.08 -21.76 -35.84
CA SER A 32 6.05 -23.01 -36.63
C SER A 32 4.60 -23.46 -36.96
N PRO A 33 4.22 -23.67 -38.25
CA PRO A 33 2.89 -24.13 -38.64
C PRO A 33 2.68 -25.66 -38.57
N PHE A 34 3.70 -26.44 -38.22
CA PHE A 34 3.60 -27.90 -38.17
C PHE A 34 3.65 -28.36 -36.73
N TYR A 35 2.50 -28.69 -36.11
CA TYR A 35 2.30 -29.76 -35.13
C TYR A 35 0.82 -29.73 -34.69
N THR A 36 -0.06 -30.21 -35.56
CA THR A 36 -1.51 -30.30 -35.31
C THR A 36 -1.88 -31.40 -34.30
N ASN A 37 -0.91 -32.18 -33.81
CA ASN A 37 -1.06 -33.10 -32.68
C ASN A 37 0.01 -32.85 -31.61
N ARG A 38 -0.38 -32.28 -30.46
CA ARG A 38 0.51 -31.99 -29.31
C ARG A 38 1.16 -33.22 -28.65
N THR A 39 0.89 -34.44 -29.12
CA THR A 39 1.66 -35.64 -28.75
C THR A 39 3.08 -35.64 -29.32
N ASP A 40 3.33 -34.96 -30.45
CA ASP A 40 4.67 -34.88 -31.05
C ASP A 40 5.61 -33.91 -30.32
N VAL A 41 5.05 -32.95 -29.58
CA VAL A 41 5.77 -31.98 -28.73
C VAL A 41 6.64 -32.66 -27.66
N PHE A 42 6.28 -33.88 -27.27
CA PHE A 42 7.03 -34.66 -26.27
C PHE A 42 8.02 -35.65 -26.90
N GLY A 43 8.06 -35.76 -28.22
CA GLY A 43 9.06 -36.55 -28.96
C GLY A 43 10.48 -36.04 -28.72
N GLU A 44 10.67 -34.71 -28.66
CA GLU A 44 11.96 -34.12 -28.30
C GLU A 44 12.30 -34.27 -26.80
N PHE A 45 11.29 -34.29 -25.92
CA PHE A 45 11.49 -34.60 -24.50
C PHE A 45 11.98 -36.04 -24.26
N LEU A 46 11.64 -36.98 -25.14
CA LEU A 46 12.04 -38.38 -25.01
C LEU A 46 13.54 -38.62 -25.27
N HIS A 47 14.23 -37.68 -25.91
CA HIS A 47 15.70 -37.72 -26.04
C HIS A 47 16.45 -37.24 -24.80
N LEU A 48 15.77 -36.57 -23.85
CA LEU A 48 16.32 -36.09 -22.58
C LEU A 48 15.66 -36.82 -21.40
N ASP A 49 16.20 -37.98 -21.04
CA ASP A 49 15.82 -38.76 -19.85
C ASP A 49 14.34 -39.24 -19.85
N THR A 50 14.13 -40.44 -20.41
CA THR A 50 12.83 -41.06 -20.70
C THR A 50 11.88 -41.16 -19.50
N LYS A 51 12.39 -41.18 -18.26
CA LYS A 51 11.55 -41.17 -17.05
C LYS A 51 10.91 -39.80 -16.78
N ARG A 52 11.61 -38.70 -17.06
CA ARG A 52 11.13 -37.34 -16.81
C ARG A 52 10.16 -36.88 -17.89
N GLY A 53 10.40 -37.20 -19.15
CA GLY A 53 9.47 -36.92 -20.26
C GLY A 53 8.09 -37.57 -20.07
N ALA A 54 8.04 -38.80 -19.56
CA ALA A 54 6.79 -39.50 -19.27
C ALA A 54 5.97 -38.85 -18.14
N GLU A 55 6.63 -38.27 -17.14
CA GLU A 55 5.98 -37.55 -16.04
C GLU A 55 5.40 -36.22 -16.49
N VAL A 56 6.12 -35.46 -17.32
CA VAL A 56 5.61 -34.20 -17.91
C VAL A 56 4.39 -34.46 -18.80
N ALA A 57 4.45 -35.49 -19.64
CA ALA A 57 3.32 -35.88 -20.50
C ALA A 57 2.07 -36.33 -19.70
N LYS A 58 2.25 -36.92 -18.51
CA LYS A 58 1.14 -37.24 -17.59
C LYS A 58 0.57 -35.99 -16.93
N LEU A 59 1.42 -35.08 -16.46
CA LEU A 59 1.02 -33.83 -15.84
C LEU A 59 0.19 -32.96 -16.81
N HIS A 60 0.66 -32.86 -18.07
CA HIS A 60 -0.05 -32.14 -19.12
C HIS A 60 -1.42 -32.76 -19.41
N ARG A 61 -1.52 -34.09 -19.52
CA ARG A 61 -2.81 -34.78 -19.71
C ARG A 61 -3.80 -34.51 -18.57
N MET A 62 -3.34 -34.49 -17.31
CA MET A 62 -4.19 -34.17 -16.17
C MET A 62 -4.74 -32.74 -16.23
N ILE A 63 -3.91 -31.76 -16.62
CA ILE A 63 -4.32 -30.35 -16.74
C ILE A 63 -5.26 -30.16 -17.93
N THR A 64 -4.96 -30.74 -19.09
CA THR A 64 -5.79 -30.64 -20.30
C THR A 64 -7.17 -31.28 -20.09
N SER A 65 -7.21 -32.40 -19.34
CA SER A 65 -8.48 -33.02 -18.94
C SER A 65 -9.30 -32.14 -17.98
N ALA A 66 -8.63 -31.38 -17.10
CA ALA A 66 -9.28 -30.42 -16.21
C ALA A 66 -9.80 -29.18 -16.95
N GLY A 67 -9.10 -28.71 -17.98
CA GLY A 67 -9.56 -27.63 -18.88
C GLY A 67 -10.76 -28.05 -19.73
N ARG A 68 -10.76 -29.28 -20.26
CA ARG A 68 -11.93 -29.84 -20.97
C ARG A 68 -13.18 -29.98 -20.11
N LEU A 69 -13.03 -30.26 -18.81
CA LEU A 69 -14.15 -30.32 -17.87
C LEU A 69 -14.73 -28.93 -17.53
N ARG A 70 -14.04 -27.83 -17.87
CA ARG A 70 -14.47 -26.44 -17.62
C ARG A 70 -15.05 -25.73 -18.85
N GLY A 71 -15.14 -26.41 -20.00
CA GLY A 71 -15.81 -25.88 -21.19
C GLY A 71 -15.07 -24.76 -21.94
N GLU A 72 -13.78 -24.54 -21.68
CA GLU A 72 -12.97 -23.55 -22.40
C GLU A 72 -12.75 -24.00 -23.86
N GLN A 73 -13.18 -23.16 -24.83
CA GLN A 73 -12.97 -23.41 -26.25
C GLN A 73 -11.49 -23.26 -26.66
N ARG A 74 -11.12 -23.98 -27.72
CA ARG A 74 -9.74 -24.33 -28.10
C ARG A 74 -8.83 -23.19 -28.57
N GLU A 75 -9.30 -21.96 -28.77
CA GLU A 75 -8.59 -20.99 -29.62
C GLU A 75 -7.98 -19.76 -28.94
N THR A 76 -8.11 -19.56 -27.63
CA THR A 76 -7.57 -18.35 -26.96
C THR A 76 -6.80 -18.61 -25.66
N ALA A 77 -6.08 -19.73 -25.57
CA ALA A 77 -5.18 -19.99 -24.45
C ALA A 77 -3.84 -19.24 -24.65
N LEU A 78 -3.66 -18.12 -23.94
CA LEU A 78 -2.35 -17.47 -23.72
C LEU A 78 -1.34 -18.46 -23.11
N PRO A 79 -0.02 -18.23 -23.22
CA PRO A 79 1.00 -19.13 -22.70
C PRO A 79 0.81 -19.40 -21.19
N PHE A 80 0.70 -20.67 -20.83
CA PHE A 80 0.49 -21.12 -19.44
C PHE A 80 1.86 -21.20 -18.76
N HIS A 81 2.27 -20.20 -17.98
CA HIS A 81 3.58 -20.19 -17.32
C HIS A 81 3.65 -21.22 -16.17
N TRP A 82 4.57 -22.21 -16.28
CA TRP A 82 4.72 -23.29 -15.29
C TRP A 82 5.27 -22.81 -13.94
N SER A 83 6.03 -21.72 -13.94
CA SER A 83 6.48 -21.02 -12.72
C SER A 83 5.32 -20.57 -11.83
N GLY A 84 4.28 -19.96 -12.41
CA GLY A 84 3.09 -19.49 -11.67
C GLY A 84 2.26 -20.61 -11.05
N VAL A 85 2.21 -21.79 -11.70
CA VAL A 85 1.53 -22.98 -11.15
C VAL A 85 2.28 -23.55 -9.95
N CYS A 86 3.62 -23.48 -9.95
CA CYS A 86 4.41 -23.93 -8.81
C CYS A 86 4.33 -22.97 -7.64
N ASP A 87 4.36 -21.66 -7.88
CA ASP A 87 4.12 -20.66 -6.83
C ASP A 87 2.72 -20.82 -6.24
N PHE A 88 1.71 -21.12 -7.06
CA PHE A 88 0.34 -21.48 -6.64
C PHE A 88 0.25 -22.77 -5.80
N ILE A 89 1.04 -23.82 -6.12
CA ILE A 89 1.06 -25.08 -5.36
C ILE A 89 1.85 -24.94 -4.05
N MET A 90 2.90 -24.11 -4.04
CA MET A 90 3.72 -23.85 -2.86
C MET A 90 3.02 -22.88 -1.89
N SER A 91 2.27 -21.89 -2.39
CA SER A 91 1.51 -20.94 -1.56
C SER A 91 0.36 -21.60 -0.80
N LYS A 92 -0.22 -22.69 -1.32
CA LYS A 92 -1.27 -23.46 -0.62
C LYS A 92 -0.81 -24.19 0.63
N ASN A 93 0.50 -24.44 0.79
CA ASN A 93 1.05 -25.15 1.96
C ASN A 93 1.88 -24.25 2.89
N ASN A 94 2.29 -23.05 2.45
CA ASN A 94 2.96 -22.03 3.27
C ASN A 94 2.02 -20.87 3.59
N ILE A 95 0.82 -21.17 4.10
CA ILE A 95 -0.11 -20.12 4.54
C ILE A 95 0.43 -19.36 5.78
N GLY A 96 1.53 -19.84 6.40
CA GLY A 96 2.11 -19.25 7.61
C GLY A 96 3.43 -18.49 7.48
N GLU A 97 4.28 -18.74 6.48
CA GLU A 97 5.67 -18.21 6.47
C GLU A 97 5.94 -17.30 5.26
N ILE A 98 6.65 -16.20 5.52
CA ILE A 98 7.17 -15.28 4.48
C ILE A 98 8.43 -15.91 3.90
N GLY A 99 8.43 -16.17 2.59
CA GLY A 99 9.58 -16.70 1.87
C GLY A 99 10.57 -15.62 1.44
N ASP A 100 11.83 -16.00 1.25
CA ASP A 100 12.94 -15.11 0.88
C ASP A 100 12.67 -14.15 -0.30
N ASN A 101 11.86 -14.58 -1.28
CA ASN A 101 11.57 -13.80 -2.48
C ASN A 101 10.23 -13.05 -2.42
N ASP A 102 9.51 -13.16 -1.30
CA ASP A 102 8.27 -12.41 -1.11
C ASP A 102 8.58 -10.91 -1.05
N ILE A 103 7.68 -10.11 -1.61
CA ILE A 103 7.78 -8.65 -1.55
C ILE A 103 7.23 -8.20 -0.20
N VAL A 104 8.04 -7.46 0.53
CA VAL A 104 7.71 -7.00 1.88
C VAL A 104 7.71 -5.48 1.95
N ILE A 105 6.80 -4.95 2.76
CA ILE A 105 6.88 -3.57 3.24
C ILE A 105 7.81 -3.60 4.45
N SER A 106 8.96 -2.94 4.31
CA SER A 106 10.05 -3.00 5.29
C SER A 106 10.25 -1.68 6.05
N GLY A 107 9.87 -0.56 5.45
CA GLY A 107 9.89 0.76 6.09
C GLY A 107 8.66 1.58 5.69
N ILE A 108 8.19 2.42 6.60
CA ILE A 108 7.06 3.34 6.39
C ILE A 108 7.38 4.72 6.97
N ALA A 109 6.92 5.76 6.28
CA ALA A 109 6.88 7.11 6.79
C ALA A 109 5.61 7.78 6.31
N GLY A 110 5.07 8.72 7.09
CA GLY A 110 3.88 9.44 6.68
C GLY A 110 3.63 10.68 7.50
N TYR A 111 2.82 11.56 6.92
CA TYR A 111 2.35 12.79 7.52
C TYR A 111 0.83 12.81 7.44
N PHE A 112 0.16 13.06 8.56
CA PHE A 112 -1.29 12.90 8.66
C PHE A 112 -1.92 14.11 9.33
N PRO A 113 -3.26 14.24 9.25
CA PRO A 113 -3.94 15.31 9.95
C PRO A 113 -3.58 15.34 11.42
N GLU A 114 -3.21 16.51 11.93
CA GLU A 114 -2.84 16.71 13.34
C GLU A 114 -1.74 15.75 13.87
N SER A 115 -0.95 15.09 13.00
CA SER A 115 0.02 14.06 13.39
C SER A 115 1.26 14.09 12.49
N LEU A 116 2.44 14.29 13.07
CA LEU A 116 3.70 14.50 12.34
C LEU A 116 4.32 13.21 11.77
N ASN A 117 3.93 12.04 12.27
CA ASN A 117 4.51 10.76 11.89
C ASN A 117 3.55 9.58 12.20
N VAL A 118 3.98 8.37 11.84
CA VAL A 118 3.21 7.12 12.05
C VAL A 118 2.97 6.85 13.54
N ASP A 119 3.93 7.16 14.41
CA ASP A 119 3.81 6.95 15.87
C ASP A 119 2.66 7.78 16.46
N GLN A 120 2.58 9.06 16.08
CA GLN A 120 1.49 9.96 16.53
C GLN A 120 0.15 9.56 15.92
N LEU A 121 0.13 9.08 14.67
CA LEU A 121 -1.08 8.52 14.07
C LEU A 121 -1.57 7.30 14.88
N GLU A 122 -0.68 6.36 15.19
CA GLU A 122 -0.98 5.17 15.99
C GLU A 122 -1.56 5.55 17.36
N GLU A 123 -0.87 6.42 18.10
CA GLU A 123 -1.31 6.88 19.41
C GLU A 123 -2.74 7.46 19.34
N LYS A 124 -2.98 8.34 18.38
CA LYS A 124 -4.30 8.95 18.20
C LYS A 124 -5.36 7.95 17.75
N LEU A 125 -5.05 7.01 16.86
CA LEU A 125 -6.01 6.00 16.43
C LEU A 125 -6.48 5.14 17.62
N PHE A 126 -5.58 4.75 18.52
CA PHE A 126 -5.95 3.94 19.69
C PHE A 126 -6.59 4.74 20.83
N ASN A 127 -6.31 6.04 20.92
CA ASN A 127 -6.89 6.94 21.93
C ASN A 127 -8.12 7.71 21.44
N ASN A 128 -8.66 7.36 20.27
CA ASN A 128 -9.78 8.06 19.63
C ASN A 128 -9.55 9.59 19.49
N GLY A 129 -8.33 9.94 19.07
CA GLY A 129 -7.88 11.31 18.87
C GLY A 129 -8.62 12.03 17.74
N LYS A 130 -8.63 13.37 17.83
CA LYS A 130 -9.25 14.23 16.82
C LYS A 130 -8.28 14.55 15.68
N PHE A 131 -8.72 14.30 14.45
CA PHE A 131 -7.97 14.56 13.21
C PHE A 131 -8.62 15.66 12.35
N ILE A 132 -9.95 15.79 12.42
CA ILE A 132 -10.71 16.78 11.67
C ILE A 132 -10.86 18.04 12.51
N THR A 133 -10.35 19.17 12.02
CA THR A 133 -10.35 20.46 12.73
C THR A 133 -11.00 21.55 11.88
N LEU A 134 -11.31 22.69 12.51
CA LEU A 134 -11.90 23.84 11.83
C LEU A 134 -10.83 24.51 10.96
N CYS A 135 -11.12 24.72 9.68
CA CYS A 135 -10.32 25.56 8.80
C CYS A 135 -10.58 27.03 9.14
N ASP A 136 -9.62 27.66 9.77
CA ASP A 136 -9.66 29.02 10.31
C ASP A 136 -8.97 30.07 9.42
N PHE A 137 -8.55 29.69 8.21
CA PHE A 137 -7.83 30.61 7.33
C PHE A 137 -8.74 31.72 6.79
N ALA A 138 -8.28 32.98 6.88
CA ALA A 138 -9.02 34.18 6.45
C ALA A 138 -9.54 34.13 5.00
N ASN A 139 -8.98 33.24 4.17
CA ASN A 139 -9.33 33.10 2.75
C ASN A 139 -10.13 31.82 2.42
N TRP A 140 -10.31 30.87 3.34
CA TRP A 140 -11.02 29.61 3.04
C TRP A 140 -12.47 29.87 2.59
N ASN A 141 -13.10 30.93 3.09
CA ASN A 141 -14.47 31.27 2.72
C ASN A 141 -14.55 32.41 1.68
N ARG A 142 -13.44 32.86 1.06
CA ARG A 142 -13.50 33.94 0.05
C ARG A 142 -14.31 33.47 -1.14
N GLY A 143 -15.55 33.95 -1.24
CA GLY A 143 -16.48 33.64 -2.34
C GLY A 143 -17.30 32.35 -2.20
N HIS A 144 -17.03 31.51 -1.18
CA HIS A 144 -17.65 30.19 -1.02
C HIS A 144 -18.11 29.96 0.43
N LEU A 145 -19.13 30.71 0.89
CA LEU A 145 -19.58 30.72 2.29
C LEU A 145 -20.21 29.40 2.78
N ASP A 146 -20.53 28.49 1.86
CA ASP A 146 -21.32 27.27 2.12
C ASP A 146 -20.53 25.96 1.98
N ILE A 147 -19.20 26.03 1.81
CA ILE A 147 -18.34 24.84 1.90
C ILE A 147 -18.17 24.42 3.37
N PRO A 148 -18.14 23.11 3.67
CA PRO A 148 -17.82 22.63 5.02
C PRO A 148 -16.47 23.17 5.49
N LYS A 149 -16.43 23.61 6.76
CA LYS A 149 -15.21 24.18 7.37
C LYS A 149 -14.35 23.15 8.09
N LEU A 150 -14.87 21.94 8.29
CA LEU A 150 -14.15 20.86 8.95
C LEU A 150 -13.35 20.06 7.91
N ILE A 151 -12.05 19.92 8.15
CA ILE A 151 -11.08 19.32 7.23
C ILE A 151 -9.95 18.69 8.04
N GLY A 152 -9.36 17.60 7.54
CA GLY A 152 -8.12 17.07 8.10
C GLY A 152 -6.92 17.80 7.52
N ARG A 153 -6.08 18.43 8.35
CA ARG A 153 -4.94 19.23 7.87
C ARG A 153 -3.63 18.75 8.46
N LEU A 154 -2.62 18.73 7.60
CA LEU A 154 -1.26 18.51 8.04
C LEU A 154 -0.86 19.67 8.97
N PRO A 155 -0.33 19.41 10.18
CA PRO A 155 0.28 20.47 10.98
C PRO A 155 1.49 21.02 10.20
N LYS A 156 2.08 22.17 10.57
CA LYS A 156 3.38 22.67 10.04
C LYS A 156 3.62 22.55 8.50
N ARG A 157 2.57 22.52 7.68
CA ARG A 157 2.61 22.06 6.27
C ARG A 157 3.44 22.91 5.30
N ASN A 158 3.90 24.08 5.75
CA ASN A 158 4.71 25.01 4.98
C ASN A 158 6.22 24.86 5.26
N GLU A 159 6.59 24.12 6.30
CA GLU A 159 7.98 23.91 6.73
C GLU A 159 8.68 22.87 5.83
N PHE A 160 10.00 23.06 5.63
CA PHE A 160 10.86 22.13 4.90
C PHE A 160 12.33 22.43 5.22
N ASP A 161 13.11 21.41 5.58
CA ASP A 161 14.54 21.58 5.89
C ASP A 161 15.40 21.55 4.62
N SER A 162 15.32 22.62 3.83
CA SER A 162 16.07 22.76 2.57
C SER A 162 17.57 22.50 2.72
N SER A 163 18.16 22.95 3.83
CA SER A 163 19.59 22.81 4.12
C SER A 163 20.02 21.37 4.33
N PHE A 164 19.18 20.55 4.99
CA PHE A 164 19.43 19.12 5.17
C PHE A 164 19.47 18.38 3.83
N PHE A 165 18.53 18.70 2.93
CA PHE A 165 18.44 18.08 1.61
C PHE A 165 19.40 18.69 0.57
N GLY A 166 20.23 19.67 0.95
CA GLY A 166 21.16 20.34 0.04
C GLY A 166 20.47 21.16 -1.06
N ILE A 167 19.24 21.61 -0.81
CA ILE A 167 18.44 22.40 -1.74
C ILE A 167 18.56 23.88 -1.36
N ASN A 168 18.94 24.73 -2.32
CA ASN A 168 19.02 26.17 -2.10
C ASN A 168 17.65 26.75 -1.71
N ASN A 169 17.61 27.71 -0.77
CA ASN A 169 16.35 28.33 -0.30
C ASN A 169 15.48 28.91 -1.41
N HIS A 170 16.08 29.53 -2.43
CA HIS A 170 15.33 30.04 -3.58
C HIS A 170 14.66 28.89 -4.34
N GLN A 171 15.39 27.80 -4.60
CA GLN A 171 14.81 26.61 -5.23
C GLN A 171 13.73 25.98 -4.35
N ALA A 172 13.99 25.82 -3.04
CA ALA A 172 13.03 25.25 -2.09
C ALA A 172 11.71 26.05 -2.04
N SER A 173 11.78 27.38 -2.11
CA SER A 173 10.59 28.25 -2.13
C SER A 173 9.71 28.06 -3.38
N THR A 174 10.30 27.54 -4.45
CA THR A 174 9.61 27.23 -5.71
C THR A 174 9.21 25.76 -5.83
N LEU A 175 9.41 24.94 -4.79
CA LEU A 175 8.96 23.55 -4.80
C LEU A 175 7.54 23.42 -4.30
N ASP A 176 6.75 22.63 -5.04
CA ASP A 176 5.47 22.15 -4.58
C ASP A 176 5.59 21.54 -3.17
N PRO A 177 4.75 21.94 -2.20
CA PRO A 177 4.70 21.32 -0.88
C PRO A 177 4.66 19.79 -0.93
N MET A 178 3.96 19.22 -1.92
CA MET A 178 3.89 17.77 -2.15
C MET A 178 5.27 17.17 -2.44
N THR A 179 6.07 17.84 -3.27
CA THR A 179 7.42 17.37 -3.61
C THR A 179 8.36 17.47 -2.41
N ARG A 180 8.33 18.58 -1.69
CA ARG A 180 9.11 18.76 -0.44
C ARG A 180 8.82 17.63 0.53
N ASN A 181 7.54 17.32 0.70
CA ASN A 181 7.11 16.27 1.59
C ASN A 181 7.53 14.86 1.13
N MET A 182 7.39 14.55 -0.17
CA MET A 182 7.86 13.25 -0.70
C MET A 182 9.35 13.04 -0.53
N ILE A 183 10.18 14.08 -0.63
CA ILE A 183 11.62 13.99 -0.36
C ILE A 183 11.88 13.61 1.11
N GLU A 184 11.26 14.30 2.06
CA GLU A 184 11.42 14.00 3.50
C GLU A 184 10.92 12.60 3.87
N ARG A 185 9.70 12.25 3.46
CA ARG A 185 9.10 10.95 3.80
C ARG A 185 9.86 9.80 3.14
N SER A 186 10.46 10.02 1.96
CA SER A 186 11.33 9.01 1.32
C SER A 186 12.57 8.72 2.15
N PHE A 187 13.21 9.76 2.68
CA PHE A 187 14.36 9.61 3.58
C PHE A 187 13.97 8.84 4.85
N GLU A 188 12.86 9.23 5.48
CA GLU A 188 12.37 8.58 6.71
C GLU A 188 11.99 7.11 6.48
N ALA A 189 11.33 6.78 5.37
CA ALA A 189 10.93 5.40 5.08
C ALA A 189 12.13 4.47 4.88
N ILE A 190 13.23 4.98 4.30
CA ILE A 190 14.49 4.22 4.19
C ILE A 190 15.08 3.98 5.58
N ILE A 191 15.12 5.00 6.44
CA ILE A 191 15.63 4.84 7.81
C ILE A 191 14.79 3.86 8.61
N ASP A 192 13.46 3.95 8.50
CA ASP A 192 12.53 3.06 9.18
C ASP A 192 12.72 1.59 8.77
N SER A 193 13.16 1.34 7.52
CA SER A 193 13.54 -0.01 7.06
C SER A 193 14.81 -0.59 7.71
N GLY A 194 15.51 0.20 8.54
CA GLY A 194 16.79 -0.15 9.15
C GLY A 194 18.00 0.06 8.23
N LEU A 195 17.81 0.76 7.12
CA LEU A 195 18.85 1.06 6.13
C LEU A 195 19.32 2.51 6.23
N SER A 196 20.58 2.74 5.89
CA SER A 196 21.07 4.11 5.67
C SER A 196 20.71 4.53 4.24
N PRO A 197 20.25 5.77 4.00
CA PRO A 197 20.02 6.29 2.64
C PRO A 197 21.24 6.21 1.72
N GLU A 198 22.46 6.14 2.25
CA GLU A 198 23.65 5.91 1.43
C GLU A 198 23.65 4.56 0.73
N VAL A 199 22.98 3.53 1.27
CA VAL A 199 22.96 2.19 0.65
C VAL A 199 22.11 2.14 -0.62
N VAL A 200 21.24 3.13 -0.83
CA VAL A 200 20.34 3.18 -1.99
C VAL A 200 20.93 4.01 -3.13
N LYS A 201 22.02 4.73 -2.85
CA LYS A 201 22.75 5.52 -3.82
C LYS A 201 23.36 4.63 -4.89
N ASN A 202 23.23 5.05 -6.15
CA ASN A 202 23.70 4.30 -7.31
C ASN A 202 23.14 2.85 -7.38
N THR A 203 21.91 2.64 -6.92
CA THR A 203 21.20 1.37 -7.08
C THR A 203 20.06 1.48 -8.10
N ARG A 204 19.59 0.33 -8.58
CA ARG A 204 18.35 0.24 -9.37
C ARG A 204 17.12 0.26 -8.45
N MET A 205 17.00 1.27 -7.60
CA MET A 205 15.80 1.48 -6.81
C MET A 205 14.70 2.10 -7.66
N GLY A 206 13.51 1.50 -7.66
CA GLY A 206 12.32 2.07 -8.29
C GLY A 206 11.66 3.14 -7.42
N ILE A 207 11.05 4.15 -8.04
CA ILE A 207 10.32 5.22 -7.37
C ILE A 207 8.93 5.33 -8.01
N VAL A 208 7.88 5.17 -7.22
CA VAL A 208 6.49 5.29 -7.69
C VAL A 208 5.74 6.24 -6.75
N MET A 209 5.40 7.43 -7.26
CA MET A 209 4.79 8.49 -6.46
C MET A 209 3.43 8.90 -7.02
N GLY A 210 2.38 8.75 -6.21
CA GLY A 210 1.01 9.12 -6.53
C GLY A 210 0.66 10.54 -6.09
N SER A 211 -0.07 11.27 -6.93
CA SER A 211 -0.70 12.54 -6.56
C SER A 211 -2.03 12.70 -7.29
N VAL A 212 -2.82 13.69 -6.88
CA VAL A 212 -4.01 14.13 -7.64
C VAL A 212 -3.73 15.48 -8.29
N PHE A 213 -4.55 16.47 -8.04
CA PHE A 213 -4.34 17.85 -8.47
C PHE A 213 -3.26 18.51 -7.62
N SER A 214 -2.30 19.18 -8.27
CA SER A 214 -1.52 20.21 -7.60
C SER A 214 -2.25 21.52 -7.71
N GLU A 215 -2.85 21.96 -6.59
CA GLU A 215 -3.46 23.30 -6.51
C GLU A 215 -2.40 24.41 -6.58
N SER A 216 -1.15 24.09 -6.25
CA SER A 216 -0.04 25.03 -6.36
C SER A 216 0.44 25.21 -7.81
N GLU A 217 0.35 24.19 -8.67
CA GLU A 217 0.79 24.27 -10.07
C GLU A 217 0.12 25.42 -10.84
N ASN A 218 -1.18 25.62 -10.66
CA ASN A 218 -1.90 26.73 -11.27
C ASN A 218 -1.41 28.09 -10.75
N MET A 219 -1.05 28.22 -9.48
CA MET A 219 -0.59 29.51 -8.92
C MET A 219 0.74 29.96 -9.55
N TRP A 220 1.62 29.04 -9.90
CA TRP A 220 2.96 29.36 -10.40
C TRP A 220 3.02 29.60 -11.91
N ILE A 221 2.18 28.92 -12.70
CA ILE A 221 2.10 29.13 -14.16
C ILE A 221 1.82 30.60 -14.49
N TYR A 222 0.98 31.28 -13.70
CA TYR A 222 0.61 32.67 -13.92
C TYR A 222 1.56 33.71 -13.29
N GLN A 223 2.59 33.30 -12.55
CA GLN A 223 3.53 34.20 -11.86
C GLN A 223 4.88 34.40 -12.60
N GLY A 224 5.12 33.71 -13.73
CA GLY A 224 6.26 33.99 -14.60
C GLY A 224 7.64 33.58 -14.04
N ALA A 225 7.71 32.58 -13.16
CA ALA A 225 8.96 32.13 -12.57
C ALA A 225 9.57 30.94 -13.35
N GLY A 226 10.77 31.12 -13.92
CA GLY A 226 11.44 30.09 -14.75
C GLY A 226 11.64 28.74 -14.04
N PHE A 227 11.95 28.72 -12.74
CA PHE A 227 12.05 27.48 -11.95
C PHE A 227 10.69 26.90 -11.53
N GLY A 228 9.59 27.66 -11.64
CA GLY A 228 8.25 27.23 -11.23
C GLY A 228 7.78 25.97 -11.99
N ILE A 229 8.11 25.86 -13.29
CA ILE A 229 7.79 24.65 -14.07
C ILE A 229 8.50 23.41 -13.52
N LEU A 230 9.75 23.53 -13.09
CA LEU A 230 10.53 22.43 -12.54
C LEU A 230 10.11 22.09 -11.12
N GLY A 231 9.61 23.07 -10.37
CA GLY A 231 9.24 22.92 -8.96
C GLY A 231 7.80 22.46 -8.74
N HIS A 232 6.88 22.76 -9.66
CA HIS A 232 5.45 22.48 -9.52
C HIS A 232 4.88 21.46 -10.52
N SER A 233 5.65 21.06 -11.53
CA SER A 233 5.17 20.00 -12.42
C SER A 233 5.03 18.68 -11.66
N ARG A 234 3.83 18.08 -11.69
CA ARG A 234 3.56 16.75 -11.13
C ARG A 234 4.46 15.66 -11.73
N THR A 235 4.95 15.85 -12.94
CA THR A 235 5.91 14.93 -13.58
C THR A 235 7.23 14.81 -12.82
N MET A 236 7.58 15.83 -12.03
CA MET A 236 8.81 15.89 -11.26
C MET A 236 8.71 15.21 -9.90
N LEU A 237 7.51 14.80 -9.46
CA LEU A 237 7.28 14.28 -8.11
C LEU A 237 8.16 13.05 -7.80
N ALA A 238 8.13 12.04 -8.68
CA ALA A 238 8.99 10.87 -8.56
C ALA A 238 10.46 11.18 -8.92
N ASN A 239 10.68 11.92 -10.00
CA ASN A 239 12.02 12.16 -10.54
C ASN A 239 12.91 12.97 -9.59
N ARG A 240 12.34 13.89 -8.80
CA ARG A 240 13.10 14.64 -7.79
C ARG A 240 13.53 13.76 -6.62
N VAL A 241 12.71 12.79 -6.22
CA VAL A 241 13.12 11.80 -5.23
C VAL A 241 14.25 10.93 -5.79
N SER A 242 14.12 10.44 -7.03
CA SER A 242 15.18 9.69 -7.72
C SER A 242 16.50 10.47 -7.81
N TYR A 243 16.41 11.74 -8.21
CA TYR A 243 17.55 12.65 -8.31
C TYR A 243 18.22 12.85 -6.95
N TRP A 244 17.43 13.11 -5.91
CA TRP A 244 17.96 13.40 -4.58
C TRP A 244 18.62 12.17 -3.94
N LEU A 245 18.00 11.00 -4.04
CA LEU A 245 18.57 9.73 -3.57
C LEU A 245 19.74 9.25 -4.45
N ASN A 246 19.92 9.87 -5.62
CA ASN A 246 20.89 9.46 -6.63
C ASN A 246 20.75 7.97 -6.98
N CYS A 247 19.53 7.53 -7.29
CA CYS A 247 19.21 6.17 -7.75
C CYS A 247 18.69 6.19 -9.21
N TYR A 248 18.74 5.05 -9.90
CA TYR A 248 18.49 4.97 -11.36
C TYR A 248 17.55 3.83 -11.79
N GLY A 249 16.68 3.34 -10.90
CA GLY A 249 15.61 2.41 -11.29
C GLY A 249 14.41 3.10 -11.97
N PRO A 250 13.33 2.36 -12.26
CA PRO A 250 12.11 2.91 -12.84
C PRO A 250 11.51 4.03 -11.98
N SER A 251 11.09 5.15 -12.59
CA SER A 251 10.58 6.33 -11.87
C SER A 251 9.25 6.78 -12.47
N TYR A 252 8.16 6.65 -11.72
CA TYR A 252 6.79 6.90 -12.19
C TYR A 252 6.04 7.89 -11.29
N ALA A 253 5.45 8.91 -11.90
CA ALA A 253 4.43 9.73 -11.27
C ALA A 253 3.04 9.21 -11.69
N LEU A 254 2.17 8.89 -10.73
CA LEU A 254 0.82 8.37 -10.98
C LEU A 254 -0.25 9.42 -10.64
N ILE A 255 -1.28 9.49 -11.50
CA ILE A 255 -2.41 10.41 -11.37
C ILE A 255 -3.70 9.64 -11.69
N SER A 256 -4.17 8.86 -10.72
CA SER A 256 -5.33 7.98 -10.84
C SER A 256 -6.38 8.19 -9.73
N GLY A 257 -6.21 9.22 -8.89
CA GLY A 257 -7.16 9.52 -7.82
C GLY A 257 -6.95 8.63 -6.60
N ASP A 258 -8.06 8.17 -6.00
CA ASP A 258 -8.09 7.53 -4.68
C ASP A 258 -7.44 6.13 -4.66
N THR A 259 -7.30 5.49 -5.82
CA THR A 259 -6.68 4.17 -6.00
C THR A 259 -5.16 4.20 -6.20
N ASN A 260 -4.57 5.40 -6.32
CA ASN A 260 -3.15 5.62 -6.57
C ASN A 260 -2.23 4.73 -5.73
N GLY A 261 -2.52 4.57 -4.44
CA GLY A 261 -1.70 3.74 -3.55
C GLY A 261 -1.63 2.27 -3.94
N ILE A 262 -2.76 1.66 -4.32
CA ILE A 262 -2.80 0.23 -4.72
C ILE A 262 -2.13 0.06 -6.09
N GLU A 263 -2.34 0.99 -7.01
CA GLU A 263 -1.66 1.00 -8.31
C GLU A 263 -0.14 1.08 -8.13
N ALA A 264 0.32 2.02 -7.29
CA ALA A 264 1.74 2.21 -7.01
C ALA A 264 2.38 0.97 -6.36
N LEU A 265 1.71 0.37 -5.37
CA LEU A 265 2.16 -0.87 -4.73
C LEU A 265 2.22 -2.04 -5.72
N THR A 266 1.25 -2.12 -6.64
CA THR A 266 1.21 -3.17 -7.67
C THR A 266 2.37 -3.02 -8.64
N LEU A 267 2.55 -1.84 -9.23
CA LEU A 267 3.63 -1.56 -10.18
C LEU A 267 5.01 -1.76 -9.56
N ALA A 268 5.23 -1.28 -8.33
CA ALA A 268 6.50 -1.48 -7.62
C ALA A 268 6.75 -2.95 -7.29
N SER A 269 5.74 -3.68 -6.83
CA SER A 269 5.86 -5.11 -6.54
C SER A 269 6.19 -5.91 -7.80
N GLU A 270 5.56 -5.60 -8.92
CA GLU A 270 5.84 -6.23 -10.21
C GLU A 270 7.25 -5.90 -10.71
N ALA A 271 7.69 -4.63 -10.60
CA ALA A 271 9.03 -4.22 -10.98
C ALA A 271 10.12 -4.98 -10.18
N ILE A 272 9.93 -5.18 -8.87
CA ILE A 272 10.86 -5.95 -8.04
C ILE A 272 10.81 -7.45 -8.40
N ARG A 273 9.61 -8.01 -8.58
CA ARG A 273 9.43 -9.43 -8.95
C ARG A 273 10.08 -9.75 -10.31
N ASN A 274 9.94 -8.85 -11.27
CA ASN A 274 10.48 -8.98 -12.62
C ASN A 274 11.97 -8.61 -12.72
N GLY A 275 12.60 -8.17 -11.62
CA GLY A 275 14.01 -7.83 -11.57
C GLY A 275 14.37 -6.50 -12.26
N GLN A 276 13.38 -5.64 -12.52
CA GLN A 276 13.60 -4.29 -13.04
C GLN A 276 14.23 -3.36 -11.99
N CYS A 277 13.95 -3.63 -10.71
CA CYS A 277 14.57 -2.98 -9.56
C CYS A 277 14.80 -3.99 -8.42
N GLU A 278 15.66 -3.62 -7.48
CA GLU A 278 15.99 -4.44 -6.30
C GLU A 278 15.08 -4.10 -5.11
N SER A 279 14.71 -2.83 -5.01
CA SER A 279 13.83 -2.24 -4.01
C SER A 279 13.06 -1.10 -4.65
N ALA A 280 12.00 -0.62 -3.99
CA ALA A 280 11.25 0.53 -4.46
C ALA A 280 10.71 1.39 -3.32
N LEU A 281 10.63 2.70 -3.55
CA LEU A 281 9.80 3.60 -2.77
C LEU A 281 8.44 3.76 -3.44
N VAL A 282 7.39 3.55 -2.66
CA VAL A 282 6.00 3.77 -3.06
C VAL A 282 5.42 4.85 -2.19
N GLY A 283 5.06 5.99 -2.77
CA GLY A 283 4.50 7.11 -2.04
C GLY A 283 3.24 7.67 -2.66
N ALA A 284 2.48 8.41 -1.87
CA ALA A 284 1.35 9.19 -2.34
C ALA A 284 1.12 10.41 -1.44
N VAL A 285 0.64 11.49 -2.04
CA VAL A 285 0.48 12.77 -1.34
C VAL A 285 -0.75 13.54 -1.84
N SER A 286 -1.42 14.23 -0.92
CA SER A 286 -2.55 15.12 -1.21
C SER A 286 -2.58 16.29 -0.24
N PHE A 287 -2.70 17.49 -0.78
CA PHE A 287 -2.77 18.75 -0.04
C PHE A 287 -4.06 19.49 -0.41
N GLU A 288 -4.54 20.30 0.53
CA GLU A 288 -5.79 21.05 0.47
C GLU A 288 -5.46 22.53 0.72
N ILE A 289 -5.07 23.22 -0.35
CA ILE A 289 -4.50 24.57 -0.34
C ILE A 289 -5.60 25.62 -0.56
N LEU A 290 -6.49 25.37 -1.52
CA LEU A 290 -7.43 26.31 -2.09
C LEU A 290 -8.89 25.86 -1.88
N PRO A 291 -9.81 26.76 -1.48
CA PRO A 291 -11.21 26.42 -1.22
C PRO A 291 -12.02 26.04 -2.47
N GLU A 292 -11.59 26.44 -3.65
CA GLU A 292 -12.27 26.22 -4.93
C GLU A 292 -12.46 24.72 -5.21
N MET A 293 -11.47 23.89 -4.87
CA MET A 293 -11.63 22.45 -5.00
C MET A 293 -12.72 21.92 -4.06
N SER A 294 -12.80 22.40 -2.83
CA SER A 294 -13.88 22.02 -1.90
C SER A 294 -15.25 22.46 -2.42
N HIS A 295 -15.32 23.63 -3.08
CA HIS A 295 -16.53 24.07 -3.76
C HIS A 295 -16.94 23.10 -4.89
N HIS A 296 -16.03 22.66 -5.75
CA HIS A 296 -16.34 21.69 -6.80
C HIS A 296 -16.85 20.35 -6.25
N TYR A 297 -16.23 19.84 -5.18
CA TYR A 297 -16.70 18.61 -4.52
C TYR A 297 -18.08 18.78 -3.87
N LYS A 298 -18.38 19.98 -3.35
CA LYS A 298 -19.72 20.33 -2.86
C LYS A 298 -20.75 20.34 -3.99
N GLU A 299 -20.45 20.94 -5.14
CA GLU A 299 -21.37 20.98 -6.28
C GLU A 299 -21.65 19.59 -6.84
N LEU A 300 -20.69 18.67 -6.73
CA LEU A 300 -20.86 17.24 -7.00
C LEU A 300 -21.63 16.48 -5.89
N LYS A 301 -22.03 17.15 -4.81
CA LYS A 301 -22.73 16.59 -3.64
C LYS A 301 -21.96 15.46 -2.95
N LEU A 302 -20.64 15.55 -2.93
CA LEU A 302 -19.77 14.52 -2.34
C LEU A 302 -19.45 14.79 -0.87
N LEU A 303 -19.61 16.04 -0.40
CA LEU A 303 -19.16 16.45 0.94
C LEU A 303 -20.22 16.27 2.02
N ALA A 304 -19.80 15.75 3.17
CA ALA A 304 -20.59 15.75 4.40
C ALA A 304 -20.76 17.19 4.91
N LYS A 305 -21.99 17.58 5.23
CA LYS A 305 -22.31 18.96 5.67
C LYS A 305 -21.78 19.29 7.07
N ASP A 306 -21.69 18.27 7.92
CA ASP A 306 -21.32 18.39 9.33
C ASP A 306 -19.88 17.99 9.62
N GLY A 307 -19.10 17.71 8.57
CA GLY A 307 -17.67 17.40 8.71
C GLY A 307 -17.38 16.07 9.38
N ASN A 308 -18.33 15.14 9.43
CA ASN A 308 -18.12 13.79 9.94
C ASN A 308 -18.24 12.78 8.82
N ASN A 309 -17.17 12.01 8.60
CA ASN A 309 -17.20 10.91 7.66
C ASN A 309 -17.78 9.66 8.36
N ARG A 310 -18.94 9.20 7.90
CA ARG A 310 -19.73 8.14 8.55
C ARG A 310 -19.73 6.86 7.72
N SER A 311 -18.56 6.27 7.56
CA SER A 311 -18.41 5.04 6.79
C SER A 311 -19.36 3.97 7.34
N PHE A 312 -20.19 3.41 6.46
CA PHE A 312 -21.14 2.29 6.71
C PHE A 312 -22.37 2.61 7.57
N ASP A 313 -22.48 3.82 8.11
CA ASP A 313 -23.63 4.23 8.92
C ASP A 313 -24.88 4.50 8.06
N ASP A 314 -26.07 4.30 8.62
CA ASP A 314 -27.31 4.63 7.92
C ASP A 314 -27.48 6.14 7.66
N ASP A 315 -26.88 7.01 8.47
CA ASP A 315 -26.91 8.47 8.30
C ASP A 315 -25.68 8.99 7.51
N ALA A 316 -24.96 8.11 6.79
CA ALA A 316 -23.89 8.49 5.88
C ALA A 316 -24.38 9.53 4.84
N ASN A 317 -23.69 10.67 4.77
CA ASN A 317 -24.15 11.84 4.02
C ASN A 317 -23.07 12.50 3.14
N GLY A 318 -21.90 11.87 3.01
CA GLY A 318 -20.77 12.40 2.24
C GLY A 318 -19.45 12.17 2.96
N MET A 319 -18.38 12.61 2.31
CA MET A 319 -17.02 12.53 2.83
C MET A 319 -16.53 13.85 3.40
N VAL A 320 -15.45 13.79 4.17
CA VAL A 320 -14.72 14.95 4.70
C VAL A 320 -13.38 15.00 4.00
N ARG A 321 -12.99 16.13 3.41
CA ARG A 321 -11.68 16.25 2.74
C ARG A 321 -10.55 16.25 3.76
N SER A 322 -9.37 15.82 3.34
CA SER A 322 -8.22 15.69 4.23
C SER A 322 -6.89 15.71 3.47
N GLU A 323 -5.85 16.18 4.15
CA GLU A 323 -4.47 16.20 3.67
C GLU A 323 -3.68 15.03 4.26
N ALA A 324 -2.78 14.44 3.48
CA ALA A 324 -1.82 13.47 3.99
C ALA A 324 -0.71 13.16 2.98
N SER A 325 0.34 12.53 3.48
CA SER A 325 1.38 11.93 2.67
C SER A 325 1.89 10.63 3.30
N VAL A 326 2.27 9.67 2.46
CA VAL A 326 2.84 8.40 2.91
C VAL A 326 3.91 7.97 1.92
N VAL A 327 4.99 7.37 2.41
CA VAL A 327 5.99 6.64 1.63
C VAL A 327 6.28 5.30 2.30
N MET A 328 6.38 4.24 1.49
CA MET A 328 6.69 2.88 1.91
C MET A 328 7.92 2.38 1.16
N PHE A 329 8.77 1.65 1.86
CA PHE A 329 9.95 0.99 1.29
C PHE A 329 9.67 -0.50 1.06
N LEU A 330 9.72 -0.92 -0.20
CA LEU A 330 9.48 -2.28 -0.64
C LEU A 330 10.80 -2.94 -1.06
N GLN A 331 10.98 -4.20 -0.70
CA GLN A 331 12.10 -5.04 -1.14
C GLN A 331 11.73 -6.52 -1.02
N LYS A 332 12.66 -7.42 -1.36
CA LYS A 332 12.49 -8.85 -1.09
C LYS A 332 12.76 -9.15 0.39
N ALA A 333 12.03 -10.11 0.95
CA ALA A 333 12.13 -10.47 2.37
C ALA A 333 13.57 -10.80 2.81
N LYS A 334 14.33 -11.50 1.96
CA LYS A 334 15.73 -11.88 2.24
C LYS A 334 16.68 -10.68 2.44
N ASP A 335 16.35 -9.53 1.85
CA ASP A 335 17.16 -8.32 1.87
C ASP A 335 16.72 -7.38 3.01
N ALA A 336 15.57 -7.68 3.64
CA ALA A 336 14.93 -6.83 4.63
C ALA A 336 15.49 -7.05 6.05
N LYS A 337 15.92 -5.96 6.70
CA LYS A 337 16.27 -5.96 8.12
C LYS A 337 15.04 -5.91 9.03
N ARG A 338 13.98 -5.27 8.55
CA ARG A 338 12.67 -5.12 9.18
C ARG A 338 11.59 -5.51 8.19
N ILE A 339 10.52 -6.13 8.66
CA ILE A 339 9.34 -6.49 7.86
C ILE A 339 8.12 -6.12 8.68
N TYR A 340 7.26 -5.24 8.15
CA TYR A 340 5.93 -4.99 8.72
C TYR A 340 4.93 -6.04 8.22
N ALA A 341 4.94 -6.28 6.91
CA ALA A 341 4.05 -7.24 6.26
C ALA A 341 4.61 -7.68 4.91
N SER A 342 4.21 -8.87 4.44
CA SER A 342 4.37 -9.24 3.03
C SER A 342 3.14 -8.89 2.21
N ILE A 343 3.36 -8.41 0.98
CA ILE A 343 2.32 -8.20 -0.03
C ILE A 343 2.06 -9.54 -0.73
N VAL A 344 0.97 -10.21 -0.35
CA VAL A 344 0.58 -11.50 -0.93
C VAL A 344 0.18 -11.31 -2.38
N HIS A 345 -0.75 -10.39 -2.62
CA HIS A 345 -1.21 -10.02 -3.94
C HIS A 345 -1.80 -8.62 -3.93
N SER A 346 -1.69 -7.92 -5.05
CA SER A 346 -2.34 -6.63 -5.30
C SER A 346 -2.84 -6.63 -6.75
N GLN A 347 -3.99 -6.01 -6.98
CA GLN A 347 -4.61 -5.88 -8.30
C GLN A 347 -5.42 -4.60 -8.35
N PHE A 348 -5.47 -4.00 -9.53
CA PHE A 348 -6.36 -2.88 -9.81
C PHE A 348 -6.91 -3.00 -11.23
N GLU A 349 -8.10 -2.49 -11.46
CA GLU A 349 -8.78 -2.49 -12.76
C GLU A 349 -9.58 -1.20 -12.93
N CYS A 350 -9.59 -0.66 -14.15
CA CYS A 350 -10.49 0.42 -14.52
C CYS A 350 -11.67 -0.16 -15.30
N TYR A 351 -12.89 0.12 -14.86
CA TYR A 351 -14.09 -0.27 -15.57
C TYR A 351 -14.79 0.94 -16.19
N GLY A 352 -15.02 0.88 -17.50
CA GLY A 352 -15.75 1.91 -18.22
C GLY A 352 -17.16 1.44 -18.59
N ASP A 353 -18.19 2.17 -18.12
CA ASP A 353 -19.57 1.99 -18.58
C ASP A 353 -20.17 3.31 -19.04
N ARG A 354 -20.14 3.53 -20.36
CA ARG A 354 -20.67 4.73 -20.99
C ARG A 354 -22.19 4.89 -20.78
N LYS A 355 -22.95 3.81 -20.57
CA LYS A 355 -24.41 3.86 -20.46
C LYS A 355 -24.86 4.31 -19.08
N SER A 356 -24.16 3.87 -18.03
CA SER A 356 -24.51 4.19 -16.65
C SER A 356 -24.08 5.60 -16.21
N GLY A 357 -23.10 6.19 -16.91
CA GLY A 357 -22.56 7.52 -16.59
C GLY A 357 -21.23 7.45 -15.84
N TYR A 358 -20.43 8.52 -15.93
CA TYR A 358 -19.00 8.48 -15.59
C TYR A 358 -18.70 8.31 -14.09
N ILE A 359 -19.47 8.95 -13.21
CA ILE A 359 -19.23 8.93 -11.75
C ILE A 359 -20.23 8.05 -10.99
N VAL A 360 -21.11 7.35 -11.72
CA VAL A 360 -22.14 6.49 -11.12
C VAL A 360 -21.45 5.28 -10.51
N PRO A 361 -21.62 5.04 -9.20
CA PRO A 361 -21.00 3.89 -8.56
C PRO A 361 -21.64 2.59 -9.07
N LEU A 362 -20.80 1.59 -9.33
CA LEU A 362 -21.21 0.29 -9.85
C LEU A 362 -20.64 -0.82 -8.96
N GLU A 363 -21.45 -1.84 -8.72
CA GLU A 363 -21.05 -3.00 -7.90
C GLU A 363 -20.21 -4.03 -8.67
N TYR A 364 -20.49 -4.16 -9.96
CA TYR A 364 -19.86 -5.15 -10.83
C TYR A 364 -18.32 -5.02 -10.88
N PRO A 365 -17.71 -3.82 -11.03
CA PRO A 365 -16.26 -3.68 -11.10
C PRO A 365 -15.54 -4.27 -9.89
N LEU A 366 -15.96 -3.93 -8.66
CA LEU A 366 -15.34 -4.45 -7.46
C LEU A 366 -15.62 -5.95 -7.28
N THR A 367 -16.83 -6.41 -7.59
CA THR A 367 -17.16 -7.84 -7.52
C THR A 367 -16.29 -8.68 -8.47
N SER A 368 -16.10 -8.19 -9.70
CA SER A 368 -15.24 -8.81 -10.72
C SER A 368 -13.78 -8.83 -10.30
N LEU A 369 -13.27 -7.67 -9.85
CA LEU A 369 -11.90 -7.53 -9.33
C LEU A 369 -11.65 -8.54 -8.20
N LEU A 370 -12.51 -8.54 -7.16
CA LEU A 370 -12.35 -9.44 -6.02
C LEU A 370 -12.42 -10.92 -6.44
N SER A 371 -13.37 -11.28 -7.31
CA SER A 371 -13.50 -12.66 -7.80
C SER A 371 -12.24 -13.13 -8.52
N SER A 372 -11.71 -12.30 -9.44
CA SER A 372 -10.49 -12.63 -10.17
C SER A 372 -9.25 -12.61 -9.28
N PHE A 373 -9.18 -11.69 -8.32
CA PHE A 373 -8.09 -11.57 -7.35
C PHE A 373 -7.91 -12.86 -6.54
N TYR A 374 -8.98 -13.35 -5.91
CA TYR A 374 -8.91 -14.56 -5.08
C TYR A 374 -8.75 -15.83 -5.91
N GLN A 375 -9.24 -15.84 -7.15
CA GLN A 375 -8.93 -16.90 -8.10
C GLN A 375 -7.43 -16.95 -8.44
N ARG A 376 -6.79 -15.79 -8.69
CA ARG A 376 -5.38 -15.68 -9.07
C ARG A 376 -4.43 -15.97 -7.92
N CYS A 377 -4.65 -15.37 -6.75
CA CYS A 377 -3.77 -15.60 -5.59
C CYS A 377 -4.01 -16.97 -4.93
N GLY A 378 -5.13 -17.63 -5.20
CA GLY A 378 -5.43 -18.98 -4.71
C GLY A 378 -5.72 -19.06 -3.20
N ILE A 379 -5.97 -17.92 -2.57
CA ILE A 379 -6.31 -17.79 -1.15
C ILE A 379 -7.83 -17.90 -0.97
N ASP A 380 -8.25 -18.64 0.06
CA ASP A 380 -9.65 -18.68 0.48
C ASP A 380 -10.01 -17.36 1.17
N PRO A 381 -11.01 -16.59 0.67
CA PRO A 381 -11.42 -15.33 1.28
C PRO A 381 -11.88 -15.45 2.74
N SER A 382 -12.32 -16.64 3.17
CA SER A 382 -12.70 -16.88 4.57
C SER A 382 -11.54 -16.74 5.56
N LEU A 383 -10.29 -16.79 5.08
CA LEU A 383 -9.07 -16.59 5.88
C LEU A 383 -8.76 -15.12 6.18
N ILE A 384 -9.44 -14.18 5.53
CA ILE A 384 -9.26 -12.75 5.79
C ILE A 384 -9.85 -12.44 7.15
N SER A 385 -9.02 -11.89 8.03
CA SER A 385 -9.42 -11.57 9.41
C SER A 385 -9.97 -10.15 9.54
N TYR A 386 -9.47 -9.22 8.72
CA TYR A 386 -9.86 -7.82 8.71
C TYR A 386 -9.85 -7.26 7.28
N LEU A 387 -10.87 -6.46 6.95
CA LEU A 387 -10.91 -5.67 5.73
C LEU A 387 -10.94 -4.19 6.08
N GLU A 388 -9.90 -3.48 5.66
CA GLU A 388 -9.90 -2.03 5.59
C GLU A 388 -10.59 -1.64 4.26
N ALA A 389 -11.87 -1.32 4.35
CA ALA A 389 -12.66 -0.94 3.19
C ALA A 389 -12.32 0.50 2.74
N ASP A 390 -12.72 0.88 1.53
CA ASP A 390 -12.62 2.26 1.10
C ASP A 390 -13.47 3.14 2.02
N GLY A 391 -14.75 2.79 2.20
CA GLY A 391 -15.64 3.40 3.19
C GLY A 391 -15.70 4.91 3.07
N SER A 392 -16.11 5.41 1.90
CA SER A 392 -16.09 6.83 1.57
C SER A 392 -17.09 7.66 2.40
N GLY A 393 -18.04 7.03 3.11
CA GLY A 393 -19.12 7.71 3.84
C GLY A 393 -20.18 8.33 2.93
N ILE A 394 -20.12 8.02 1.63
CA ILE A 394 -21.17 8.34 0.66
C ILE A 394 -22.08 7.12 0.63
N LYS A 395 -23.31 7.26 1.15
CA LYS A 395 -24.24 6.13 1.36
C LYS A 395 -24.34 5.16 0.19
N ALA A 396 -24.51 5.67 -1.03
CA ALA A 396 -24.63 4.82 -2.23
C ALA A 396 -23.34 4.05 -2.54
N ARG A 397 -22.16 4.65 -2.31
CA ARG A 397 -20.85 4.01 -2.55
C ARG A 397 -20.55 2.96 -1.49
N ASP A 398 -20.76 3.28 -0.22
CA ASP A 398 -20.59 2.33 0.88
C ASP A 398 -21.51 1.11 0.69
N THR A 399 -22.78 1.32 0.32
CA THR A 399 -23.72 0.23 0.02
C THR A 399 -23.19 -0.69 -1.09
N ILE A 400 -22.69 -0.11 -2.18
CA ILE A 400 -22.17 -0.85 -3.33
C ILE A 400 -20.90 -1.62 -2.97
N GLU A 401 -19.97 -0.98 -2.26
CA GLU A 401 -18.74 -1.62 -1.82
C GLU A 401 -19.04 -2.83 -0.93
N LEU A 402 -19.86 -2.65 0.11
CA LEU A 402 -20.15 -3.71 1.07
C LEU A 402 -20.95 -4.86 0.46
N ASN A 403 -21.83 -4.59 -0.51
CA ASN A 403 -22.54 -5.65 -1.23
C ASN A 403 -21.59 -6.47 -2.13
N ALA A 404 -20.65 -5.82 -2.83
CA ALA A 404 -19.61 -6.52 -3.60
C ALA A 404 -18.73 -7.38 -2.69
N VAL A 405 -18.30 -6.84 -1.55
CA VAL A 405 -17.56 -7.58 -0.51
C VAL A 405 -18.37 -8.77 0.00
N ALA A 406 -19.65 -8.58 0.29
CA ALA A 406 -20.52 -9.65 0.78
C ALA A 406 -20.66 -10.81 -0.21
N LYS A 407 -20.76 -10.51 -1.52
CA LYS A 407 -20.86 -11.52 -2.58
C LYS A 407 -19.62 -12.40 -2.71
N VAL A 408 -18.43 -11.86 -2.45
CA VAL A 408 -17.16 -12.57 -2.67
C VAL A 408 -16.54 -13.07 -1.37
N LEU A 409 -16.36 -12.19 -0.38
CA LEU A 409 -15.56 -12.48 0.82
C LEU A 409 -16.32 -13.23 1.91
N LEU A 410 -17.65 -13.15 1.90
CA LEU A 410 -18.49 -13.86 2.89
C LEU A 410 -18.97 -15.23 2.41
N LYS A 411 -18.60 -15.62 1.19
CA LYS A 411 -18.98 -16.92 0.64
C LYS A 411 -18.37 -18.02 1.50
N ASN A 412 -19.22 -18.89 2.05
CA ASN A 412 -18.85 -20.01 2.94
C ASN A 412 -18.18 -19.61 4.26
N ARG A 413 -18.22 -18.33 4.64
CA ARG A 413 -17.63 -17.84 5.89
C ARG A 413 -18.52 -18.17 7.08
N GLN A 414 -17.93 -18.71 8.15
CA GLN A 414 -18.66 -19.10 9.38
C GLN A 414 -18.66 -18.00 10.44
N SER A 415 -17.61 -17.18 10.50
CA SER A 415 -17.52 -16.03 11.41
C SER A 415 -17.77 -14.71 10.67
N PRO A 416 -18.16 -13.64 11.37
CA PRO A 416 -18.20 -12.31 10.76
C PRO A 416 -16.84 -11.90 10.20
N LEU A 417 -16.85 -11.10 9.13
CA LEU A 417 -15.67 -10.37 8.67
C LEU A 417 -15.62 -9.02 9.39
N LEU A 418 -14.50 -8.76 10.08
CA LEU A 418 -14.27 -7.45 10.71
C LEU A 418 -13.96 -6.43 9.62
N ILE A 419 -14.62 -5.27 9.67
CA ILE A 419 -14.43 -4.18 8.71
C ILE A 419 -14.20 -2.84 9.41
N GLY A 420 -13.50 -1.94 8.73
CA GLY A 420 -13.36 -0.55 9.13
C GLY A 420 -12.87 0.32 7.97
N SER A 421 -12.85 1.63 8.18
CA SER A 421 -12.23 2.61 7.28
C SER A 421 -11.58 3.73 8.10
N ILE A 422 -10.32 4.00 7.85
CA ILE A 422 -9.53 5.09 8.42
C ILE A 422 -10.12 6.45 8.04
N LYS A 423 -10.87 6.51 6.94
CA LYS A 423 -11.52 7.75 6.51
C LYS A 423 -12.56 8.21 7.55
N SER A 424 -13.10 7.31 8.37
CA SER A 424 -13.98 7.68 9.49
C SER A 424 -13.25 8.49 10.57
N ASN A 425 -11.93 8.28 10.73
CA ASN A 425 -11.10 8.96 11.72
C ASN A 425 -10.54 10.28 11.17
N LEU A 426 -9.87 10.23 10.01
CA LEU A 426 -9.08 11.36 9.49
C LEU A 426 -9.57 11.95 8.16
N GLY A 427 -10.69 11.47 7.64
CA GLY A 427 -11.26 11.95 6.37
C GLY A 427 -10.63 11.33 5.13
N HIS A 428 -11.06 11.82 3.98
CA HIS A 428 -10.66 11.36 2.64
C HIS A 428 -9.43 12.11 2.15
N THR A 429 -8.30 11.41 2.10
CA THR A 429 -6.98 11.96 1.75
C THR A 429 -6.62 11.80 0.27
N SER A 430 -7.63 11.72 -0.60
CA SER A 430 -7.48 11.62 -2.06
C SER A 430 -6.41 10.58 -2.47
N ALA A 431 -5.32 10.98 -3.15
CA ALA A 431 -4.28 10.07 -3.64
C ALA A 431 -3.62 9.23 -2.54
N ALA A 432 -3.52 9.76 -1.32
CA ALA A 432 -2.89 9.07 -0.21
C ALA A 432 -3.81 8.03 0.47
N SER A 433 -5.12 8.04 0.17
CA SER A 433 -6.13 7.24 0.89
C SER A 433 -5.78 5.75 0.97
N ALA A 434 -5.48 5.13 -0.17
CA ALA A 434 -5.13 3.73 -0.22
C ALA A 434 -3.88 3.38 0.61
N LEU A 435 -2.83 4.21 0.55
CA LEU A 435 -1.60 3.96 1.32
C LEU A 435 -1.82 4.17 2.82
N ILE A 436 -2.64 5.14 3.23
CA ILE A 436 -2.97 5.36 4.63
C ILE A 436 -3.80 4.20 5.20
N SER A 437 -4.75 3.68 4.42
CA SER A 437 -5.47 2.46 4.77
C SER A 437 -4.51 1.27 4.97
N VAL A 438 -3.48 1.13 4.12
CA VAL A 438 -2.41 0.15 4.33
C VAL A 438 -1.64 0.46 5.63
N VAL A 439 -1.23 1.71 5.89
CA VAL A 439 -0.54 2.09 7.14
C VAL A 439 -1.37 1.70 8.37
N LYS A 440 -2.68 1.94 8.40
CA LYS A 440 -3.55 1.52 9.51
C LYS A 440 -3.53 0.00 9.71
N VAL A 441 -3.56 -0.77 8.62
CA VAL A 441 -3.43 -2.23 8.70
C VAL A 441 -2.08 -2.64 9.27
N LEU A 442 -0.98 -1.98 8.86
CA LEU A 442 0.36 -2.26 9.40
C LEU A 442 0.47 -1.90 10.89
N ILE A 443 -0.07 -0.75 11.31
CA ILE A 443 -0.19 -0.37 12.73
C ILE A 443 -0.96 -1.45 13.49
N ALA A 444 -2.10 -1.90 12.94
CA ALA A 444 -2.89 -2.94 13.57
C ALA A 444 -2.12 -4.26 13.69
N MET A 445 -1.33 -4.63 12.68
CA MET A 445 -0.52 -5.86 12.65
C MET A 445 0.54 -5.81 13.75
N GLU A 446 1.29 -4.72 13.81
CA GLU A 446 2.36 -4.53 14.80
C GLU A 446 1.82 -4.47 16.24
N ALA A 447 0.70 -3.78 16.44
CA ALA A 447 0.08 -3.64 17.76
C ALA A 447 -0.74 -4.87 18.19
N GLY A 448 -1.04 -5.78 17.26
CA GLY A 448 -1.96 -6.90 17.49
C GLY A 448 -3.38 -6.44 17.87
N LYS A 449 -3.81 -5.27 17.40
CA LYS A 449 -5.08 -4.62 17.75
C LYS A 449 -5.64 -3.85 16.57
N ILE A 450 -6.94 -3.92 16.33
CA ILE A 450 -7.62 -3.14 15.30
C ILE A 450 -8.19 -1.87 15.96
N PRO A 451 -7.82 -0.66 15.50
CA PRO A 451 -8.37 0.58 16.03
C PRO A 451 -9.83 0.79 15.59
N ALA A 452 -10.56 1.58 16.38
CA ALA A 452 -11.98 1.86 16.15
C ALA A 452 -12.27 2.64 14.86
N ASN A 453 -13.40 2.30 14.24
CA ASN A 453 -14.07 3.04 13.19
C ASN A 453 -15.02 4.06 13.83
N ASN A 454 -14.75 5.34 13.58
CA ASN A 454 -15.49 6.42 14.22
C ASN A 454 -16.83 6.70 13.52
N ASN A 455 -17.68 7.49 14.17
CA ASN A 455 -18.94 8.02 13.62
C ASN A 455 -19.93 6.94 13.10
N PHE A 456 -19.89 5.73 13.69
CA PHE A 456 -20.81 4.65 13.39
C PHE A 456 -21.75 4.41 14.58
N ASN A 457 -23.04 4.65 14.38
CA ASN A 457 -24.12 4.51 15.35
C ASN A 457 -25.06 3.35 15.00
N LYS A 458 -25.48 3.25 13.73
CA LYS A 458 -26.43 2.23 13.26
C LYS A 458 -26.05 1.72 11.86
N PRO A 459 -26.20 0.41 11.61
CA PRO A 459 -25.86 -0.16 10.30
C PRO A 459 -26.79 0.38 9.21
N SER A 460 -26.23 0.71 8.05
CA SER A 460 -27.00 1.04 6.85
C SER A 460 -27.98 -0.08 6.50
N GLN A 461 -29.27 0.26 6.43
CA GLN A 461 -30.35 -0.70 6.11
C GLN A 461 -30.29 -1.19 4.65
N GLN A 462 -29.46 -0.57 3.82
CA GLN A 462 -29.25 -0.96 2.43
C GLN A 462 -28.24 -2.11 2.27
N VAL A 463 -27.59 -2.54 3.36
CA VAL A 463 -26.56 -3.59 3.36
C VAL A 463 -27.01 -4.73 4.29
N PRO A 464 -27.69 -5.77 3.76
CA PRO A 464 -28.19 -6.88 4.58
C PRO A 464 -27.11 -7.55 5.43
N ALA A 465 -25.91 -7.77 4.86
CA ALA A 465 -24.81 -8.42 5.57
C ALA A 465 -24.33 -7.63 6.81
N LEU A 466 -24.54 -6.30 6.82
CA LEU A 466 -24.21 -5.43 7.94
C LEU A 466 -25.29 -5.53 9.03
N VAL A 467 -26.57 -5.53 8.63
CA VAL A 467 -27.72 -5.69 9.54
C VAL A 467 -27.73 -7.08 10.18
N GLU A 468 -27.38 -8.12 9.42
CA GLU A 468 -27.25 -9.51 9.87
C GLU A 468 -26.00 -9.76 10.74
N GLY A 469 -25.08 -8.79 10.83
CA GLY A 469 -23.82 -8.92 11.57
C GLY A 469 -22.78 -9.85 10.93
N ARG A 470 -22.94 -10.21 9.65
CA ARG A 470 -21.93 -10.96 8.88
C ARG A 470 -20.74 -10.09 8.46
N LEU A 471 -20.98 -8.80 8.23
CA LEU A 471 -19.98 -7.75 8.26
C LEU A 471 -20.08 -7.05 9.61
N LYS A 472 -18.97 -6.99 10.35
CA LYS A 472 -18.94 -6.39 11.68
C LYS A 472 -18.00 -5.20 11.69
N VAL A 473 -18.55 -4.00 11.82
CA VAL A 473 -17.77 -2.77 11.97
C VAL A 473 -17.05 -2.80 13.32
N VAL A 474 -15.76 -2.49 13.32
CA VAL A 474 -14.96 -2.39 14.54
C VAL A 474 -15.22 -1.04 15.18
N THR A 475 -16.15 -0.95 16.13
CA THR A 475 -16.56 0.32 16.79
C THR A 475 -15.72 0.66 18.02
N GLU A 476 -14.96 -0.30 18.54
CA GLU A 476 -14.06 -0.13 19.67
C GLU A 476 -12.74 -0.83 19.35
N THR A 477 -11.63 -0.29 19.86
CA THR A 477 -10.32 -0.92 19.70
C THR A 477 -10.35 -2.34 20.27
N MET A 478 -10.03 -3.33 19.44
CA MET A 478 -10.13 -4.74 19.83
C MET A 478 -8.88 -5.53 19.46
N PRO A 479 -8.55 -6.62 20.18
CA PRO A 479 -7.45 -7.51 19.81
C PRO A 479 -7.61 -8.05 18.39
N TRP A 480 -6.51 -8.14 17.67
CA TRP A 480 -6.44 -8.81 16.39
C TRP A 480 -5.77 -10.17 16.53
N SER A 481 -6.45 -11.21 16.06
CA SER A 481 -5.90 -12.57 15.98
C SER A 481 -4.74 -12.74 14.98
N GLY A 482 -4.41 -11.69 14.21
CA GLY A 482 -3.39 -11.72 13.16
C GLY A 482 -3.82 -12.44 11.88
N GLY A 483 -2.84 -12.66 10.99
CA GLY A 483 -3.02 -13.39 9.74
C GLY A 483 -3.15 -12.46 8.54
N LEU A 484 -4.21 -12.64 7.76
CA LEU A 484 -4.45 -11.91 6.52
C LEU A 484 -5.38 -10.72 6.75
N ALA A 485 -4.97 -9.55 6.24
CA ALA A 485 -5.83 -8.37 6.13
C ALA A 485 -5.85 -7.88 4.70
N ALA A 486 -6.99 -7.35 4.28
CA ALA A 486 -7.17 -6.82 2.94
C ALA A 486 -7.47 -5.32 3.00
N VAL A 487 -7.11 -4.60 1.93
CA VAL A 487 -7.44 -3.18 1.75
C VAL A 487 -8.13 -2.99 0.40
N ASN A 488 -9.27 -2.32 0.40
CA ASN A 488 -9.94 -1.86 -0.82
C ASN A 488 -9.60 -0.40 -1.10
N ALA A 489 -9.59 -0.03 -2.37
CA ALA A 489 -9.69 1.35 -2.81
C ALA A 489 -10.71 1.43 -3.96
N VAL A 490 -11.65 2.36 -3.88
CA VAL A 490 -12.74 2.50 -4.86
C VAL A 490 -12.79 3.93 -5.36
N GLY A 491 -12.18 4.17 -6.51
CA GLY A 491 -12.06 5.50 -7.11
C GLY A 491 -13.40 6.07 -7.59
N LEU A 492 -13.46 7.40 -7.65
CA LEU A 492 -14.62 8.11 -8.21
C LEU A 492 -14.87 7.77 -9.69
N SER A 493 -13.80 7.55 -10.46
CA SER A 493 -13.76 7.37 -11.93
C SER A 493 -13.94 5.92 -12.41
N GLY A 494 -14.27 4.98 -11.53
CA GLY A 494 -14.46 3.57 -11.90
C GLY A 494 -13.21 2.70 -11.84
N VAL A 495 -12.08 3.25 -11.37
CA VAL A 495 -10.90 2.45 -10.98
C VAL A 495 -11.17 1.82 -9.61
N VAL A 496 -10.92 0.52 -9.50
CA VAL A 496 -11.01 -0.25 -8.25
C VAL A 496 -9.69 -0.96 -8.00
N GLY A 497 -9.30 -1.04 -6.73
CA GLY A 497 -8.08 -1.71 -6.30
C GLY A 497 -8.30 -2.58 -5.07
N HIS A 498 -7.53 -3.65 -4.97
CA HIS A 498 -7.50 -4.55 -3.84
C HIS A 498 -6.08 -5.03 -3.55
N ILE A 499 -5.69 -5.08 -2.29
CA ILE A 499 -4.41 -5.62 -1.83
C ILE A 499 -4.62 -6.52 -0.62
N LEU A 500 -3.90 -7.64 -0.59
CA LEU A 500 -3.89 -8.61 0.49
C LEU A 500 -2.50 -8.60 1.15
N LEU A 501 -2.49 -8.32 2.45
CA LEU A 501 -1.31 -8.26 3.29
C LEU A 501 -1.31 -9.44 4.26
N ARG A 502 -0.12 -9.91 4.60
CA ARG A 502 0.10 -10.91 5.64
C ARG A 502 0.99 -10.36 6.73
N SER A 503 0.54 -10.51 7.97
CA SER A 503 1.29 -10.12 9.16
C SER A 503 2.59 -10.91 9.27
N TYR A 504 3.67 -10.24 9.68
CA TYR A 504 4.93 -10.88 10.01
C TYR A 504 5.08 -10.98 11.53
N ASN A 505 4.85 -12.16 12.08
CA ASN A 505 5.09 -12.42 13.50
C ASN A 505 6.51 -12.95 13.67
N LYS A 506 7.50 -12.06 13.83
CA LYS A 506 8.82 -12.50 14.30
C LYS A 506 8.70 -12.84 15.78
N GLU A 507 8.92 -14.11 16.14
CA GLU A 507 9.06 -14.47 17.55
C GLU A 507 10.23 -13.68 18.14
N LYS A 508 9.91 -12.77 19.07
CA LYS A 508 10.92 -12.03 19.82
C LYS A 508 11.61 -13.00 20.78
N VAL A 509 12.87 -13.33 20.51
CA VAL A 509 13.72 -14.05 21.46
C VAL A 509 13.87 -13.19 22.72
N ASN A 510 13.53 -13.73 23.90
CA ASN A 510 13.58 -13.02 25.19
C ASN A 510 12.82 -11.69 25.22
N GLY A 511 11.70 -11.58 24.50
CA GLY A 511 10.95 -10.32 24.39
C GLY A 511 11.72 -9.19 23.68
N GLY A 512 12.82 -9.51 23.01
CA GLY A 512 13.73 -8.56 22.37
C GLY A 512 14.85 -8.05 23.27
N LEU A 513 14.95 -8.55 24.51
CA LEU A 513 15.98 -8.14 25.46
C LEU A 513 17.24 -9.03 25.35
N PRO A 514 18.45 -8.45 25.42
CA PRO A 514 19.65 -9.22 25.68
C PRO A 514 19.51 -10.02 26.99
N THR A 515 20.06 -11.22 27.02
CA THR A 515 20.11 -12.06 28.23
C THR A 515 21.46 -12.03 28.93
N ASP A 516 22.37 -11.18 28.44
CA ASP A 516 23.71 -11.01 28.99
C ASP A 516 23.85 -9.65 29.70
N ASP A 517 24.80 -9.58 30.63
CA ASP A 517 25.11 -8.38 31.42
C ASP A 517 26.14 -7.45 30.73
N LEU A 518 26.36 -7.60 29.41
CA LEU A 518 27.38 -6.81 28.73
C LEU A 518 26.89 -5.35 28.52
N PRO A 519 27.76 -4.34 28.70
CA PRO A 519 27.39 -2.96 28.43
C PRO A 519 27.03 -2.78 26.94
N ARG A 520 25.96 -2.03 26.66
CA ARG A 520 25.54 -1.68 25.30
C ARG A 520 25.76 -0.19 25.06
N LEU A 521 26.39 0.15 23.93
CA LEU A 521 26.56 1.53 23.50
C LEU A 521 25.33 1.95 22.69
N LEU A 522 24.58 2.92 23.21
CA LEU A 522 23.56 3.64 22.45
C LEU A 522 24.18 4.87 21.80
N VAL A 523 24.04 4.99 20.48
CA VAL A 523 24.44 6.20 19.75
C VAL A 523 23.20 6.85 19.18
N ILE A 524 22.97 8.11 19.55
CA ILE A 524 21.96 8.97 18.95
C ILE A 524 22.68 10.19 18.40
N SER A 525 22.35 10.55 17.16
CA SER A 525 22.90 11.73 16.50
C SER A 525 21.77 12.56 15.92
N GLY A 526 21.83 13.88 16.12
CA GLY A 526 20.97 14.86 15.49
C GLY A 526 21.82 15.97 14.88
N ARG A 527 21.33 16.60 13.81
CA ARG A 527 21.99 17.78 13.20
C ARG A 527 21.88 19.02 14.08
N THR A 528 20.81 19.10 14.87
CA THR A 528 20.50 20.18 15.81
C THR A 528 20.30 19.62 17.22
N GLU A 529 20.43 20.48 18.23
CA GLU A 529 20.15 20.13 19.63
C GLU A 529 18.68 19.69 19.81
N GLU A 530 17.75 20.44 19.23
CA GLU A 530 16.31 20.09 19.20
C GLU A 530 16.08 18.70 18.58
N GLY A 531 16.68 18.39 17.43
CA GLY A 531 16.52 17.09 16.78
C GLY A 531 17.11 15.93 17.59
N LEU A 532 18.14 16.19 18.39
CA LEU A 532 18.69 15.20 19.33
C LEU A 532 17.73 14.98 20.50
N GLU A 533 17.19 16.05 21.09
CA GLU A 533 16.21 15.98 22.18
C GLU A 533 14.93 15.25 21.76
N ASP A 534 14.42 15.53 20.57
CA ASP A 534 13.26 14.85 19.99
C ASP A 534 13.51 13.36 19.81
N ALA A 535 14.70 12.98 19.31
CA ALA A 535 15.08 11.57 19.17
C ALA A 535 15.15 10.85 20.52
N PHE A 536 15.60 11.53 21.59
CA PHE A 536 15.64 10.99 22.95
C PHE A 536 14.26 10.84 23.60
N ASN A 537 13.31 11.70 23.24
CA ASN A 537 11.99 11.76 23.90
C ASN A 537 10.90 10.90 23.22
N LYS A 538 11.24 10.08 22.23
CA LYS A 538 10.26 9.22 21.53
C LYS A 538 9.55 8.23 22.48
N PRO A 539 8.23 7.97 22.31
CA PRO A 539 7.44 7.13 23.22
C PRO A 539 7.93 5.67 23.36
N HIS A 540 8.49 5.12 22.29
CA HIS A 540 8.98 3.73 22.23
C HIS A 540 10.28 3.52 22.99
N MET A 541 10.97 4.60 23.35
CA MET A 541 12.04 4.56 24.32
C MET A 541 11.38 4.43 25.69
N ASP A 542 11.06 3.19 26.09
CA ASP A 542 10.66 2.94 27.48
C ASP A 542 11.86 3.35 28.35
N LYS A 543 11.73 4.55 28.93
CA LYS A 543 12.75 5.15 29.78
C LYS A 543 13.11 4.17 30.90
N ASN A 544 12.22 3.31 31.38
CA ASN A 544 12.56 2.33 32.43
C ASN A 544 13.36 1.12 31.91
N ILE A 545 13.11 0.63 30.69
CA ILE A 545 13.93 -0.41 30.05
C ILE A 545 15.31 0.15 29.70
N TYR A 546 15.35 1.38 29.17
CA TYR A 546 16.61 2.06 28.86
C TYR A 546 17.35 2.50 30.11
N LEU A 547 16.70 2.96 31.19
CA LEU A 547 17.35 3.28 32.47
C LEU A 547 17.84 2.02 33.21
N LYS A 548 17.20 0.85 33.01
CA LYS A 548 17.74 -0.44 33.43
C LYS A 548 18.97 -0.85 32.63
N THR A 549 19.02 -0.51 31.34
CA THR A 549 20.16 -0.78 30.42
C THR A 549 21.27 0.28 30.54
N ILE A 550 20.90 1.51 30.92
CA ILE A 550 21.74 2.69 31.15
C ILE A 550 21.88 2.88 32.66
N LYS A 551 22.63 1.98 33.30
CA LYS A 551 23.42 2.42 34.45
C LYS A 551 24.71 3.01 33.89
N ILE A 552 24.78 4.34 33.85
CA ILE A 552 25.93 5.16 33.41
C ILE A 552 26.03 5.33 31.89
N VAL A 553 25.47 6.42 31.34
CA VAL A 553 26.15 7.34 30.41
C VAL A 553 25.41 8.70 30.47
N TYR A 554 25.80 9.53 31.43
CA TYR A 554 25.68 10.99 31.30
C TYR A 554 27.11 11.48 31.23
N THR A 555 27.73 11.36 30.06
CA THR A 555 29.01 12.00 29.80
C THR A 555 28.86 12.76 28.51
N HIS A 556 28.79 14.09 28.67
CA HIS A 556 28.88 15.08 27.63
C HIS A 556 29.93 14.68 26.58
N ILE A 557 29.49 14.20 25.41
CA ILE A 557 30.26 14.35 24.18
C ILE A 557 29.56 15.45 23.39
N ARG A 558 29.79 16.70 23.82
CA ARG A 558 29.68 17.87 22.95
C ARG A 558 30.85 17.82 21.96
N MET A 559 30.79 16.92 20.98
CA MET A 559 31.56 17.11 19.75
C MET A 559 30.71 17.95 18.80
N VAL A 560 30.93 19.26 18.87
CA VAL A 560 30.56 20.21 17.83
C VAL A 560 31.18 19.69 16.53
N VAL A 561 30.36 19.09 15.67
CA VAL A 561 30.78 18.79 14.30
C VAL A 561 30.86 20.11 13.55
N GLY A 562 32.08 20.63 13.46
CA GLY A 562 32.58 21.37 12.31
C GLY A 562 31.88 22.70 11.99
N LYS A 563 32.43 23.77 12.55
CA LYS A 563 32.68 24.99 11.77
C LYS A 563 33.52 24.62 10.53
N SER A 564 32.90 24.31 9.41
CA SER A 564 33.53 24.43 8.08
C SER A 564 32.48 24.37 6.97
N HIS A 565 31.85 25.51 6.68
CA HIS A 565 31.73 26.05 5.33
C HIS A 565 31.36 27.53 5.45
N LYS A 566 32.39 28.37 5.35
CA LYS A 566 32.28 29.74 4.84
C LYS A 566 32.08 29.67 3.34
#